data_AF-A0A1G9PX22-F1
#
_entry.id   AF-A0A1G9PX22-F1
#
_cell.length_a   1.000
_cell.length_b   1.000
_cell.length_c   1.000
_cell.angle_alpha   90.00
_cell.angle_beta   90.00
_cell.angle_gamma   90.00
#
_symmetry.space_group_name_H-M   'P 1'
#
loop_
_entity.id
_entity.type
_entity.pdbx_description
1 polymer ?
#
loop_
_entity_poly.entity_id
_entity_poly.type
_entity_poly.pdbx_seq_one_letter_code
_entity_poly.pdbx_strand_id
1 'polypeptide(L)'
;MSALPGTWREPHRDVKIPFPQALQEWAEASVPMLEGVARNYGGYITYSELASRLVDATGIHTGQLLSNWSGKLLNQVIHLCLERGLPALSSLVVHATDGMVGSGFDHVPRASGRDVPGTELERERAAAAERLECYRAYCKDVPADAEPQLTLKYEARVNPVKKEAPRSKPVCVVHGIQLPVSGVCDDCA
;
A
#
# COMPACT_ATOMS: atom_id res chain seq x y z
N MET A 1 17.24 11.80 32.89
CA MET A 1 17.13 11.29 31.50
C MET A 1 16.72 12.46 30.63
N SER A 2 17.63 12.99 29.81
CA SER A 2 17.29 14.12 28.93
C SER A 2 16.18 13.71 27.98
N ALA A 3 15.10 14.49 27.93
CA ALA A 3 14.04 14.29 26.96
C ALA A 3 14.67 14.38 25.56
N LEU A 4 14.54 13.30 24.77
CA LEU A 4 15.06 13.29 23.40
C LEU A 4 14.42 14.46 22.64
N PRO A 5 15.20 15.22 21.85
CA PRO A 5 14.63 16.25 21.00
C PRO A 5 13.62 15.60 20.04
N GLY A 6 12.63 16.36 19.56
CA GLY A 6 11.60 15.80 18.68
C GLY A 6 12.16 15.03 17.48
N THR A 7 13.26 15.51 16.89
CA THR A 7 14.02 14.93 15.76
C THR A 7 15.53 15.11 15.97
N TRP A 8 16.33 14.08 15.70
CA TRP A 8 17.81 14.06 15.87
C TRP A 8 18.48 13.13 14.86
N ARG A 9 19.82 13.14 14.77
CA ARG A 9 20.60 12.20 13.94
C ARG A 9 21.66 11.49 14.75
N GLU A 10 21.88 10.20 14.52
CA GLU A 10 23.00 9.48 15.14
C GLU A 10 24.37 9.92 14.59
N PRO A 11 25.43 9.93 15.42
CA PRO A 11 25.46 9.64 16.86
C PRO A 11 25.03 10.83 17.76
N HIS A 12 24.70 11.99 17.18
CA HIS A 12 24.45 13.26 17.87
C HIS A 12 22.99 13.41 18.37
N ARG A 13 22.59 12.56 19.32
CA ARG A 13 21.20 12.52 19.87
C ARG A 13 20.77 13.78 20.61
N ASP A 14 21.72 14.54 21.14
CA ASP A 14 21.51 15.78 21.89
C ASP A 14 21.30 17.00 20.97
N VAL A 15 21.64 16.89 19.69
CA VAL A 15 21.48 17.96 18.71
C VAL A 15 20.11 17.84 18.03
N LYS A 16 19.26 18.86 18.26
CA LYS A 16 17.95 18.94 17.61
C LYS A 16 18.09 19.27 16.13
N ILE A 17 17.54 18.42 15.28
CA ILE A 17 17.29 18.73 13.87
C ILE A 17 15.90 19.35 13.75
N PRO A 18 15.73 20.52 13.12
CA PRO A 18 14.40 21.06 12.83
C PRO A 18 13.56 20.08 12.01
N PHE A 19 12.32 19.84 12.43
CA PHE A 19 11.44 18.90 11.74
C PHE A 19 11.27 19.17 10.22
N PRO A 20 11.15 20.43 9.74
CA PRO A 20 11.11 20.70 8.31
C PRO A 20 12.36 20.25 7.55
N GLN A 21 13.54 20.40 8.16
CA GLN A 21 14.79 19.91 7.59
C GLN A 21 14.80 18.37 7.53
N ALA A 22 14.44 17.70 8.63
CA ALA A 22 14.32 16.24 8.65
C ALA A 22 13.34 15.74 7.57
N LEU A 23 12.21 16.42 7.41
CA LEU A 23 11.19 16.08 6.42
C LEU A 23 11.71 16.21 4.99
N GLN A 24 12.46 17.27 4.69
CA GLN A 24 13.08 17.47 3.39
C GLN A 24 14.09 16.36 3.08
N GLU A 25 14.99 16.06 4.02
CA GLU A 25 16.00 15.01 3.83
C GLU A 25 15.36 13.62 3.66
N TRP A 26 14.31 13.31 4.44
CA TRP A 26 13.55 12.07 4.26
C TRP A 26 12.82 12.01 2.92
N ALA A 27 12.28 13.13 2.43
CA ALA A 27 11.60 13.17 1.14
C ALA A 27 12.58 12.96 -0.03
N GLU A 28 13.74 13.62 0.03
CA GLU A 28 14.82 13.44 -0.96
C GLU A 28 15.34 12.00 -0.97
N ALA A 29 15.50 11.37 0.20
CA ALA A 29 15.90 9.96 0.31
C ALA A 29 14.79 8.98 -0.12
N SER A 30 13.52 9.36 0.02
CA SER A 30 12.37 8.50 -0.35
C SER A 30 12.29 8.26 -1.85
N VAL A 31 12.60 9.26 -2.69
CA VAL A 31 12.51 9.14 -4.16
C VAL A 31 13.29 7.93 -4.68
N PRO A 32 14.63 7.83 -4.54
CA PRO A 32 15.39 6.69 -5.07
C PRO A 32 15.01 5.35 -4.43
N MET A 33 14.52 5.34 -3.18
CA MET A 33 14.00 4.12 -2.56
C MET A 33 12.75 3.61 -3.26
N LEU A 34 11.81 4.51 -3.57
CA LEU A 34 10.56 4.17 -4.24
C LEU A 34 10.80 3.80 -5.70
N GLU A 35 11.76 4.43 -6.38
CA GLU A 35 12.24 3.95 -7.69
C GLU A 35 12.76 2.50 -7.59
N GLY A 36 13.51 2.19 -6.53
CA GLY A 36 13.97 0.83 -6.24
C GLY A 36 12.83 -0.18 -6.04
N VAL A 37 11.74 0.23 -5.39
CA VAL A 37 10.52 -0.58 -5.27
C VAL A 37 9.85 -0.77 -6.64
N ALA A 38 9.74 0.30 -7.43
CA ALA A 38 9.14 0.29 -8.75
C ALA A 38 9.87 -0.57 -9.79
N ARG A 39 11.14 -0.95 -9.54
CA ARG A 39 11.89 -1.89 -10.39
C ARG A 39 11.31 -3.30 -10.39
N ASN A 40 10.47 -3.64 -9.42
CA ASN A 40 9.80 -4.94 -9.32
C ASN A 40 8.33 -4.76 -9.69
N TYR A 41 7.88 -5.35 -10.80
CA TYR A 41 6.49 -5.29 -11.22
C TYR A 41 5.57 -5.89 -10.13
N GLY A 42 4.54 -5.14 -9.75
CA GLY A 42 3.64 -5.49 -8.64
C GLY A 42 4.21 -5.18 -7.23
N GLY A 43 5.41 -4.61 -7.14
CA GLY A 43 6.04 -4.25 -5.88
C GLY A 43 5.45 -3.00 -5.23
N TYR A 44 5.16 -3.06 -3.94
CA TYR A 44 4.76 -1.93 -3.11
C TYR A 44 5.47 -2.00 -1.75
N ILE A 45 5.43 -0.92 -0.98
CA ILE A 45 6.03 -0.84 0.34
C ILE A 45 5.01 -0.29 1.35
N THR A 46 5.11 -0.72 2.60
CA THR A 46 4.26 -0.17 3.66
C THR A 46 4.84 1.13 4.21
N TYR A 47 3.97 1.98 4.79
CA TYR A 47 4.41 3.18 5.52
C TYR A 47 5.48 2.88 6.59
N SER A 48 5.33 1.77 7.32
CA SER A 48 6.29 1.33 8.34
C SER A 48 7.63 0.92 7.77
N GLU A 49 7.64 0.17 6.65
CA GLU A 49 8.87 -0.24 6.00
C GLU A 49 9.61 0.95 5.39
N LEU A 50 8.89 1.89 4.77
CA LEU A 50 9.48 3.13 4.26
C LEU A 50 10.13 3.93 5.39
N ALA A 51 9.41 4.11 6.51
CA ALA A 51 9.93 4.83 7.67
C ALA A 51 11.21 4.19 8.24
N SER A 52 11.24 2.86 8.39
CA SER A 52 12.44 2.16 8.83
C SER A 52 13.62 2.36 7.88
N ARG A 53 13.39 2.20 6.56
CA ARG A 53 14.45 2.40 5.55
C ARG A 53 14.98 3.84 5.53
N LEU A 54 14.12 4.82 5.77
CA LEU A 54 14.52 6.22 5.84
C LEU A 54 15.41 6.50 7.04
N VAL A 55 15.08 5.94 8.20
CA VAL A 55 15.92 6.02 9.39
C VAL A 55 17.29 5.40 9.11
N ASP A 56 17.33 4.21 8.51
CA ASP A 56 18.57 3.51 8.18
C ASP A 56 19.44 4.30 7.17
N ALA A 57 18.82 4.93 6.18
CA ALA A 57 19.55 5.64 5.12
C ALA A 57 20.01 7.05 5.53
N THR A 58 19.21 7.76 6.32
CA THR A 58 19.50 9.16 6.70
C THR A 58 20.16 9.29 8.07
N GLY A 59 20.01 8.27 8.92
CA GLY A 59 20.36 8.31 10.34
C GLY A 59 19.49 9.26 11.16
N ILE A 60 18.44 9.87 10.58
CA ILE A 60 17.57 10.83 11.26
C ILE A 60 16.41 10.08 11.92
N HIS A 61 16.29 10.24 13.22
CA HIS A 61 15.25 9.64 14.07
C HIS A 61 14.25 10.70 14.54
N THR A 62 13.07 10.23 14.97
CA THR A 62 12.02 11.06 15.56
C THR A 62 11.29 10.31 16.66
N GLY A 63 10.87 11.03 17.69
CA GLY A 63 9.97 10.52 18.73
C GLY A 63 8.50 10.57 18.33
N GLN A 64 8.16 11.16 17.18
CA GLN A 64 6.78 11.29 16.71
C GLN A 64 6.25 9.97 16.13
N LEU A 65 4.98 9.67 16.44
CA LEU A 65 4.27 8.57 15.80
C LEU A 65 4.22 8.75 14.28
N LEU A 66 4.35 7.64 13.55
CA LEU A 66 4.37 7.62 12.08
C LEU A 66 3.19 8.37 11.45
N SER A 67 1.98 8.20 11.99
CA SER A 67 0.76 8.87 11.54
C SER A 67 0.84 10.40 11.56
N ASN A 68 1.69 10.98 12.41
CA ASN A 68 1.78 12.43 12.58
C ASN A 68 2.66 13.09 11.51
N TRP A 69 3.48 12.32 10.80
CA TRP A 69 4.45 12.85 9.84
C TRP A 69 4.44 12.17 8.47
N SER A 70 3.98 10.93 8.33
CA SER A 70 4.00 10.20 7.06
C SER A 70 3.21 10.90 5.95
N GLY A 71 2.06 11.51 6.26
CA GLY A 71 1.29 12.29 5.29
C GLY A 71 2.05 13.52 4.79
N LYS A 72 2.78 14.21 5.69
CA LYS A 72 3.61 15.37 5.32
C LYS A 72 4.78 14.94 4.44
N LEU A 73 5.39 13.78 4.75
CA LEU A 73 6.46 13.19 3.95
C LEU A 73 5.95 12.90 2.54
N LEU A 74 4.84 12.17 2.41
CA LEU A 74 4.33 11.79 1.09
C LEU A 74 3.89 13.00 0.27
N ASN A 75 3.32 14.04 0.89
CA ASN A 75 3.04 15.29 0.19
C ASN A 75 4.32 15.94 -0.36
N GLN A 76 5.41 15.95 0.42
CA GLN A 76 6.70 16.45 -0.07
C GLN A 76 7.24 15.59 -1.24
N VAL A 77 7.10 14.26 -1.16
CA VAL A 77 7.49 13.34 -2.24
C VAL A 77 6.67 13.60 -3.51
N ILE A 78 5.36 13.84 -3.38
CA ILE A 78 4.49 14.20 -4.52
C ILE A 78 4.99 15.46 -5.21
N HIS A 79 5.30 16.51 -4.45
CA HIS A 79 5.86 17.75 -5.01
C HIS A 79 7.20 17.51 -5.69
N LEU A 80 8.12 16.76 -5.07
CA LEU A 80 9.40 16.41 -5.69
C LEU A 80 9.24 15.61 -6.99
N CYS A 81 8.27 14.69 -7.05
CA CYS A 81 8.01 13.92 -8.27
C CYS A 81 7.49 14.84 -9.38
N LEU A 82 6.54 15.72 -9.07
CA LEU A 82 5.98 16.68 -10.04
C LEU A 82 7.05 17.65 -10.56
N GLU A 83 7.85 18.23 -9.68
CA GLU A 83 8.94 19.15 -10.03
C GLU A 83 9.98 18.48 -10.94
N ARG A 84 10.21 17.18 -10.76
CA ARG A 84 11.20 16.38 -11.51
C ARG A 84 10.61 15.64 -12.71
N GLY A 85 9.31 15.76 -12.97
CA GLY A 85 8.62 15.02 -14.04
C GLY A 85 8.63 13.50 -13.85
N LEU A 86 8.66 13.02 -12.60
CA LEU A 86 8.63 11.60 -12.25
C LEU A 86 7.19 11.11 -12.10
N PRO A 87 6.91 9.81 -12.31
CA PRO A 87 5.60 9.23 -12.00
C PRO A 87 5.30 9.35 -10.50
N ALA A 88 4.03 9.22 -10.11
CA ALA A 88 3.61 9.41 -8.73
C ALA A 88 4.06 8.24 -7.82
N LEU A 89 5.33 8.26 -7.43
CA LEU A 89 5.98 7.24 -6.59
C LEU A 89 5.28 7.01 -5.24
N SER A 90 4.56 8.02 -4.73
CA SER A 90 3.73 7.89 -3.52
C SER A 90 2.62 6.85 -3.65
N SER A 91 2.21 6.47 -4.87
CA SER A 91 1.23 5.40 -5.14
C SER A 91 1.69 4.01 -4.70
N LEU A 92 3.01 3.82 -4.55
CA LEU A 92 3.64 2.57 -4.11
C LEU A 92 3.60 2.38 -2.59
N VAL A 93 3.22 3.42 -1.83
CA VAL A 93 3.23 3.41 -0.37
C VAL A 93 1.82 3.12 0.14
N VAL A 94 1.67 1.99 0.84
CA VAL A 94 0.37 1.49 1.29
C VAL A 94 0.31 1.21 2.79
N HIS A 95 -0.88 1.14 3.33
CA HIS A 95 -1.14 0.69 4.69
C HIS A 95 -0.92 -0.82 4.79
N ALA A 96 -0.20 -1.26 5.82
CA ALA A 96 0.04 -2.68 6.07
C ALA A 96 -1.26 -3.44 6.39
N THR A 97 -2.27 -2.76 6.95
CA THR A 97 -3.52 -3.34 7.44
C THR A 97 -4.47 -3.78 6.33
N ASP A 98 -4.53 -3.05 5.23
CA ASP A 98 -5.50 -3.28 4.15
C ASP A 98 -4.90 -3.19 2.74
N GLY A 99 -3.65 -2.78 2.59
CA GLY A 99 -2.98 -2.66 1.30
C GLY A 99 -3.38 -1.41 0.51
N MET A 100 -4.01 -0.44 1.16
CA MET A 100 -4.48 0.78 0.53
C MET A 100 -3.49 1.94 0.55
N VAL A 101 -3.61 2.88 -0.37
CA VAL A 101 -3.03 4.21 -0.21
C VAL A 101 -3.82 5.04 0.81
N GLY A 102 -3.12 5.92 1.54
CA GLY A 102 -3.79 6.85 2.45
C GLY A 102 -4.53 7.98 1.71
N SER A 103 -5.40 8.71 2.41
CA SER A 103 -6.13 9.87 1.86
C SER A 103 -5.21 10.98 1.30
N GLY A 104 -3.95 11.03 1.76
CA GLY A 104 -2.94 11.91 1.18
C GLY A 104 -2.68 11.67 -0.31
N PHE A 105 -3.02 10.50 -0.85
CA PHE A 105 -2.93 10.23 -2.28
C PHE A 105 -3.78 11.18 -3.14
N ASP A 106 -4.88 11.73 -2.59
CA ASP A 106 -5.76 12.68 -3.28
C ASP A 106 -5.03 13.96 -3.74
N HIS A 107 -3.83 14.23 -3.20
CA HIS A 107 -2.95 15.30 -3.68
C HIS A 107 -2.38 15.03 -5.08
N VAL A 108 -2.18 13.78 -5.49
CA VAL A 108 -1.66 13.41 -6.81
C VAL A 108 -2.60 13.87 -7.94
N PRO A 109 -3.88 13.45 -7.99
CA PRO A 109 -4.79 13.92 -9.03
C PRO A 109 -5.02 15.43 -8.94
N ARG A 110 -5.15 15.99 -7.73
CA ARG A 110 -5.35 17.43 -7.51
C ARG A 110 -4.23 18.27 -8.08
N ALA A 111 -2.97 17.89 -7.84
CA ALA A 111 -1.81 18.62 -8.34
C ALA A 111 -1.65 18.50 -9.86
N SER A 112 -2.25 17.47 -10.48
CA SER A 112 -2.29 17.27 -11.93
C SER A 112 -3.54 17.87 -12.58
N GLY A 113 -4.38 18.59 -11.83
CA GLY A 113 -5.65 19.14 -12.33
C GLY A 113 -6.72 18.09 -12.68
N ARG A 114 -6.57 16.86 -12.20
CA ARG A 114 -7.55 15.78 -12.35
C ARG A 114 -8.54 15.78 -11.18
N ASP A 115 -9.72 15.23 -11.43
CA ASP A 115 -10.75 15.05 -10.40
C ASP A 115 -10.24 14.14 -9.28
N VAL A 116 -10.54 14.53 -8.04
CA VAL A 116 -10.24 13.73 -6.86
C VAL A 116 -11.27 12.60 -6.77
N PRO A 117 -10.83 11.34 -6.58
CA PRO A 117 -11.73 10.21 -6.39
C PRO A 117 -12.78 10.44 -5.28
N GLY A 118 -14.04 10.12 -5.57
CA GLY A 118 -15.15 10.33 -4.64
C GLY A 118 -15.30 9.20 -3.61
N THR A 119 -14.78 8.01 -3.94
CA THR A 119 -14.85 6.81 -3.10
C THR A 119 -13.48 6.20 -2.87
N GLU A 120 -13.41 5.34 -1.85
CA GLU A 120 -12.24 4.54 -1.51
C GLU A 120 -11.74 3.68 -2.69
N LEU A 121 -12.67 2.98 -3.35
CA LEU A 121 -12.35 2.09 -4.47
C LEU A 121 -11.86 2.87 -5.69
N GLU A 122 -12.43 4.05 -5.96
CA GLU A 122 -11.94 4.93 -7.03
C GLU A 122 -10.53 5.45 -6.73
N ARG A 123 -10.22 5.77 -5.46
CA ARG A 123 -8.86 6.15 -5.04
C ARG A 123 -7.87 5.03 -5.31
N GLU A 124 -8.21 3.80 -4.94
CA GLU A 124 -7.34 2.65 -5.16
C GLU A 124 -7.16 2.31 -6.63
N ARG A 125 -8.19 2.48 -7.46
CA ARG A 125 -8.07 2.33 -8.92
C ARG A 125 -7.16 3.40 -9.52
N ALA A 126 -7.29 4.65 -9.09
CA ALA A 126 -6.40 5.73 -9.50
C ALA A 126 -4.95 5.43 -9.05
N ALA A 127 -4.75 4.99 -7.81
CA ALA A 127 -3.44 4.58 -7.32
C ALA A 127 -2.85 3.39 -8.08
N ALA A 128 -3.67 2.41 -8.47
CA ALA A 128 -3.24 1.29 -9.30
C ALA A 128 -2.73 1.75 -10.67
N ALA A 129 -3.39 2.74 -11.28
CA ALA A 129 -2.94 3.32 -12.55
C ALA A 129 -1.59 4.03 -12.39
N GLU A 130 -1.43 4.86 -11.35
CA GLU A 130 -0.16 5.52 -11.05
C GLU A 130 0.97 4.52 -10.73
N ARG A 131 0.68 3.43 -10.02
CA ARG A 131 1.65 2.35 -9.77
C ARG A 131 2.13 1.71 -11.06
N LEU A 132 1.22 1.47 -12.01
CA LEU A 132 1.59 0.92 -13.31
C LEU A 132 2.53 1.85 -14.07
N GLU A 133 2.30 3.17 -14.03
CA GLU A 133 3.21 4.14 -14.63
C GLU A 133 4.58 4.14 -13.95
N CYS A 134 4.64 3.98 -12.62
CA CYS A 134 5.90 3.77 -11.91
C CYS A 134 6.62 2.51 -12.42
N TYR A 135 5.92 1.39 -12.55
CA TYR A 135 6.54 0.16 -13.05
C TYR A 135 7.03 0.32 -14.49
N ARG A 136 6.24 0.95 -15.38
CA ARG A 136 6.65 1.21 -16.77
C ARG A 136 7.90 2.08 -16.85
N ALA A 137 8.07 3.01 -15.91
CA ALA A 137 9.24 3.88 -15.86
C ALA A 137 10.51 3.17 -15.37
N TYR A 138 10.39 2.22 -14.44
CA TYR A 138 11.56 1.69 -13.71
C TYR A 138 11.78 0.18 -13.79
N CYS A 139 10.74 -0.62 -14.06
CA CYS A 139 10.84 -2.06 -14.22
C CYS A 139 11.11 -2.42 -15.68
N LYS A 140 12.08 -3.30 -15.92
CA LYS A 140 12.48 -3.73 -17.28
C LYS A 140 11.46 -4.68 -17.92
N ASP A 141 10.77 -5.45 -17.09
CA ASP A 141 9.99 -6.62 -17.52
C ASP A 141 8.49 -6.43 -17.25
N VAL A 142 7.96 -5.24 -17.56
CA VAL A 142 6.51 -4.98 -17.50
C VAL A 142 5.86 -5.49 -18.79
N PRO A 143 4.86 -6.38 -18.71
CA PRO A 143 4.09 -6.79 -19.89
C PRO A 143 3.48 -5.59 -20.62
N ALA A 144 3.49 -5.61 -21.95
CA ALA A 144 2.93 -4.51 -22.75
C ALA A 144 1.43 -4.32 -22.53
N ASP A 145 0.72 -5.42 -22.27
CA ASP A 145 -0.71 -5.52 -21.95
C ASP A 145 -0.98 -5.49 -20.44
N ALA A 146 -0.02 -5.06 -19.62
CA ALA A 146 -0.22 -4.90 -18.19
C ALA A 146 -1.34 -3.89 -17.90
N GLU A 147 -2.31 -4.33 -17.11
CA GLU A 147 -3.44 -3.51 -16.64
C GLU A 147 -3.24 -3.11 -15.18
N PRO A 148 -3.73 -1.92 -14.76
CA PRO A 148 -3.67 -1.48 -13.36
C PRO A 148 -4.25 -2.52 -12.39
N GLN A 149 -3.48 -2.92 -11.39
CA GLN A 149 -3.90 -3.90 -10.38
C GLN A 149 -4.05 -3.26 -8.99
N LEU A 150 -5.12 -3.64 -8.28
CA LEU A 150 -5.23 -3.41 -6.84
C LEU A 150 -4.14 -4.22 -6.11
N THR A 151 -3.80 -3.82 -4.88
CA THR A 151 -2.91 -4.65 -4.07
C THR A 151 -3.60 -5.97 -3.73
N LEU A 152 -2.84 -7.08 -3.65
CA LEU A 152 -3.40 -8.41 -3.36
C LEU A 152 -4.30 -8.42 -2.12
N LYS A 153 -3.93 -7.64 -1.10
CA LYS A 153 -4.68 -7.53 0.15
C LYS A 153 -6.00 -6.79 -0.02
N TYR A 154 -6.02 -5.70 -0.79
CA TYR A 154 -7.26 -4.96 -1.04
C TYR A 154 -8.16 -5.70 -2.02
N GLU A 155 -7.60 -6.34 -3.05
CA GLU A 155 -8.31 -7.20 -3.99
C GLU A 155 -9.09 -8.31 -3.27
N ALA A 156 -8.43 -9.02 -2.36
CA ALA A 156 -9.08 -10.07 -1.55
C ALA A 156 -10.23 -9.53 -0.66
N ARG A 157 -10.20 -8.24 -0.31
CA ARG A 157 -11.27 -7.58 0.48
C ARG A 157 -12.47 -7.23 -0.38
N VAL A 158 -12.26 -6.67 -1.57
CA VAL A 158 -13.35 -6.20 -2.45
C VAL A 158 -13.96 -7.33 -3.28
N ASN A 159 -13.14 -8.32 -3.64
CA ASN A 159 -13.53 -9.49 -4.41
C ASN A 159 -13.21 -10.77 -3.63
N PRO A 160 -13.89 -11.03 -2.49
CA PRO A 160 -13.65 -12.26 -1.73
C PRO A 160 -14.00 -13.47 -2.60
N VAL A 161 -13.06 -14.41 -2.71
CA VAL A 161 -13.32 -15.70 -3.36
C VAL A 161 -14.50 -16.34 -2.63
N LYS A 162 -15.62 -16.53 -3.35
CA LYS A 162 -16.77 -17.25 -2.79
C LYS A 162 -16.29 -18.66 -2.46
N LYS A 163 -16.21 -18.99 -1.16
CA LYS A 163 -16.04 -20.38 -0.75
C LYS A 163 -17.22 -21.15 -1.32
N GLU A 164 -16.94 -22.18 -2.12
CA GLU A 164 -17.98 -23.11 -2.54
C GLU A 164 -18.67 -23.61 -1.28
N ALA A 165 -20.00 -23.43 -1.23
CA ALA A 165 -20.78 -24.03 -0.15
C ALA A 165 -20.48 -25.54 -0.16
N PRO A 166 -20.29 -26.17 1.01
CA PRO A 166 -20.10 -27.61 1.06
C PRO A 166 -21.25 -28.26 0.28
N ARG A 167 -20.92 -29.15 -0.66
CA ARG A 167 -21.92 -29.87 -1.46
C ARG A 167 -22.97 -30.42 -0.50
N SER A 168 -24.23 -30.09 -0.74
CA SER A 168 -25.34 -30.62 0.06
C SER A 168 -25.23 -32.14 0.08
N LYS A 169 -25.19 -32.73 1.28
CA LYS A 169 -25.17 -34.19 1.41
C LYS A 169 -26.42 -34.75 0.71
N PRO A 170 -26.29 -35.85 -0.05
CA PRO A 170 -27.41 -36.39 -0.80
C PRO A 170 -28.53 -36.80 0.18
N VAL A 171 -29.77 -36.59 -0.24
CA VAL A 171 -30.98 -36.94 0.54
C VAL A 171 -31.71 -38.08 -0.14
N CYS A 172 -32.35 -38.94 0.63
CA CYS A 172 -33.21 -39.98 0.09
C CYS A 172 -34.40 -39.34 -0.63
N VAL A 173 -34.68 -39.75 -1.86
CA VAL A 173 -35.79 -39.22 -2.67
C VAL A 173 -37.17 -39.63 -2.14
N VAL A 174 -37.23 -40.69 -1.33
CA VAL A 174 -38.48 -41.23 -0.76
C VAL A 174 -38.75 -40.60 0.61
N HIS A 175 -37.76 -40.60 1.49
CA HIS A 175 -37.94 -40.23 2.90
C HIS A 175 -37.43 -38.83 3.24
N GLY A 176 -36.72 -38.15 2.33
CA GLY A 176 -36.18 -36.81 2.57
C GLY A 176 -35.06 -36.73 3.62
N ILE A 177 -34.59 -37.87 4.12
CA ILE A 177 -33.53 -37.95 5.14
C ILE A 177 -32.16 -37.91 4.45
N GLN A 178 -31.19 -37.26 5.09
CA GLN A 178 -29.81 -37.20 4.62
C GLN A 178 -29.18 -38.60 4.60
N LEU A 179 -28.62 -38.99 3.46
CA LEU A 179 -28.04 -40.32 3.28
C LEU A 179 -26.71 -40.45 4.06
N PRO A 180 -26.48 -41.59 4.73
CA PRO A 180 -25.17 -41.97 5.23
C PRO A 180 -24.24 -42.34 4.05
N VAL A 181 -22.98 -42.66 4.36
CA VAL A 181 -21.95 -42.99 3.34
C VAL A 181 -22.35 -44.19 2.47
N SER A 182 -23.20 -45.08 2.97
CA SER A 182 -23.73 -46.22 2.20
C SER A 182 -24.64 -45.81 1.03
N GLY A 183 -25.16 -44.57 1.02
CA GLY A 183 -26.08 -44.10 -0.03
C GLY A 183 -27.52 -44.62 0.10
N VAL A 184 -27.86 -45.30 1.20
CA VAL A 184 -29.20 -45.84 1.48
C VAL A 184 -29.62 -45.39 2.88
N CYS A 185 -30.85 -44.89 3.05
CA CYS A 185 -31.38 -44.55 4.38
C CYS A 185 -31.89 -45.80 5.10
N ASP A 186 -31.98 -45.74 6.43
CA ASP A 186 -32.39 -46.88 7.27
C ASP A 186 -33.78 -47.43 6.88
N ASP A 187 -34.68 -46.57 6.38
CA ASP A 187 -36.02 -46.96 5.94
C ASP A 187 -36.08 -47.58 4.51
N CYS A 188 -34.96 -47.56 3.78
CA CYS A 188 -34.85 -48.17 2.44
C CYS A 188 -33.95 -49.44 2.43
N ALA A 189 -33.33 -49.77 3.57
CA ALA A 189 -32.42 -50.89 3.72
C ALA A 189 -33.14 -52.24 3.84
#